data_AF-A0A9P8Q5B4-F1
#
_entry.id   AF-A0A9P8Q5B4-F1
#
_cell.length_a   1.000
_cell.length_b   1.000
_cell.length_c   1.000
_cell.angle_alpha   90.00
_cell.angle_beta   90.00
_cell.angle_gamma   90.00
#
_symmetry.space_group_name_H-M   'P 1'
#
loop_
_entity.id
_entity.type
_entity.pdbx_description
1 polymer ?
#
loop_
_entity_poly.entity_id
_entity_poly.type
_entity_poly.pdbx_seq_one_letter_code
_entity_poly.pdbx_strand_id
1 'polypeptide(L)'
;PRVNSLTAITLETLREITKLNKPFSDQLLYFISSLKGDVYYHPERLADYAAAVAAATPQELQDVMDCTNIPDRLDKALNLLRKELMNKELQKQIERDIEERMA
;
A
#
# COMPACT_ATOMS: atom_id res chain seq x y z
N PRO A 1 -17.59 -8.29 -7.72
CA PRO A 1 -17.93 -7.27 -6.69
C PRO A 1 -16.84 -7.08 -5.62
N ARG A 2 -16.50 -8.12 -4.83
CA ARG A 2 -15.49 -8.03 -3.77
C ARG A 2 -14.10 -7.60 -4.26
N VAL A 3 -13.61 -8.22 -5.35
CA VAL A 3 -12.29 -7.90 -5.93
C VAL A 3 -12.21 -6.43 -6.33
N ASN A 4 -13.18 -5.91 -7.09
CA ASN A 4 -13.18 -4.49 -7.50
C ASN A 4 -13.18 -3.53 -6.31
N SER A 5 -13.93 -3.84 -5.25
CA SER A 5 -13.94 -3.05 -4.02
C SER A 5 -12.56 -3.06 -3.35
N LEU A 6 -11.93 -4.23 -3.21
CA LEU A 6 -10.60 -4.35 -2.64
C LEU A 6 -9.53 -3.65 -3.48
N THR A 7 -9.62 -3.76 -4.81
CA THR A 7 -8.74 -3.04 -5.74
C THR A 7 -8.85 -1.53 -5.55
N ALA A 8 -10.08 -1.00 -5.47
CA ALA A 8 -10.30 0.43 -5.27
C ALA A 8 -9.72 0.91 -3.93
N ILE A 9 -10.03 0.21 -2.83
CA ILE A 9 -9.54 0.55 -1.49
C ILE A 9 -8.00 0.47 -1.43
N THR A 10 -7.40 -0.56 -2.03
CA THR A 10 -5.94 -0.72 -2.08
C THR A 10 -5.28 0.42 -2.84
N LEU A 11 -5.85 0.82 -3.98
CA LEU A 11 -5.36 1.96 -4.75
C LEU A 11 -5.49 3.29 -4.00
N GLU A 12 -6.58 3.47 -3.25
CA GLU A 12 -6.78 4.64 -2.38
C GLU A 12 -5.75 4.68 -1.26
N THR A 13 -5.52 3.57 -0.55
CA THR A 13 -4.48 3.48 0.50
C THR A 13 -3.09 3.77 -0.05
N LEU A 14 -2.73 3.26 -1.24
CA LEU A 14 -1.47 3.60 -1.90
C LEU A 14 -1.35 5.11 -2.19
N ARG A 15 -2.43 5.75 -2.63
CA ARG A 15 -2.48 7.21 -2.85
C ARG A 15 -2.43 8.02 -1.56
N GLU A 16 -2.83 7.46 -0.43
CA GLU A 16 -2.66 8.12 0.87
C GLU A 16 -1.19 8.09 1.30
N ILE A 17 -0.50 6.97 1.09
CA ILE A 17 0.93 6.84 1.37
C ILE A 17 1.75 7.85 0.55
N THR A 18 1.40 8.12 -0.71
CA THR A 18 2.12 9.13 -1.52
C THR A 18 2.02 10.55 -0.94
N LYS A 19 0.97 10.87 -0.16
CA LYS A 19 0.84 12.16 0.53
C LYS A 19 1.82 12.31 1.70
N LEU A 20 2.26 11.18 2.26
CA LEU A 20 3.24 11.13 3.35
C LEU A 20 4.67 10.98 2.82
N ASN A 21 4.84 10.34 1.66
CA ASN A 21 6.15 10.06 1.06
C ASN A 21 6.19 10.48 -0.41
N LYS A 22 6.61 11.72 -0.69
CA LYS A 22 6.59 12.32 -2.04
C LYS A 22 7.38 11.51 -3.10
N PRO A 23 8.60 11.00 -2.83
CA PRO A 23 9.32 10.11 -3.76
C PRO A 23 8.55 8.85 -4.19
N PHE A 24 7.62 8.37 -3.38
CA PHE A 24 6.82 7.19 -3.71
C PHE A 24 5.80 7.45 -4.83
N SER A 25 5.40 8.71 -5.03
CA SER A 25 4.40 9.09 -6.05
C SER A 25 4.81 8.65 -7.46
N ASP A 26 6.08 8.84 -7.82
CA ASP A 26 6.58 8.50 -9.15
C ASP A 26 6.60 6.98 -9.37
N GLN A 27 6.89 6.20 -8.32
CA GLN A 27 6.86 4.74 -8.37
C GLN A 27 5.44 4.22 -8.60
N LEU A 28 4.45 4.78 -7.90
CA LEU A 28 3.04 4.41 -8.09
C LEU A 28 2.55 4.76 -9.50
N LEU A 29 2.91 5.92 -10.03
CA LEU A 29 2.57 6.30 -11.40
C LEU A 29 3.20 5.35 -12.42
N TYR A 30 4.48 5.02 -12.26
CA TYR A 30 5.16 4.05 -13.12
C TYR A 30 4.46 2.69 -13.12
N PHE A 31 4.09 2.19 -11.95
CA PHE A 31 3.33 0.94 -11.82
C PHE A 31 1.99 1.00 -12.56
N ILE A 32 1.19 2.04 -12.35
CA ILE A 32 -0.10 2.20 -13.03
C ILE A 32 0.08 2.27 -14.55
N SER A 33 1.08 3.01 -15.04
CA SER A 33 1.42 3.07 -16.45
C SER A 33 1.84 1.71 -17.02
N SER A 34 2.56 0.88 -16.25
CA SER A 34 2.95 -0.47 -16.66
C SER A 34 1.75 -1.40 -16.89
N LEU A 35 0.64 -1.15 -16.19
CA LEU A 35 -0.63 -1.85 -16.37
C LEU A 35 -1.52 -1.23 -17.46
N LYS A 36 -0.97 -0.31 -18.27
CA LYS A 36 -1.72 0.49 -19.26
C LYS A 36 -2.90 1.25 -18.65
N GLY A 37 -2.79 1.61 -17.38
CA GLY A 37 -3.84 2.29 -16.63
C GLY A 37 -4.98 1.39 -16.13
N ASP A 38 -4.95 0.09 -16.42
CA ASP A 38 -6.07 -0.80 -16.15
C ASP A 38 -5.86 -1.73 -14.95
N VAL A 39 -5.72 -1.11 -13.78
CA VAL A 39 -5.45 -1.80 -12.51
C VAL A 39 -6.58 -2.79 -12.14
N TYR A 40 -7.80 -2.56 -12.60
CA TYR A 40 -8.95 -3.42 -12.30
C TYR A 40 -8.91 -4.77 -13.02
N TYR A 41 -8.16 -4.89 -14.12
CA TYR A 41 -7.93 -6.16 -14.81
C TYR A 41 -6.72 -6.93 -14.28
N HIS A 42 -5.91 -6.28 -13.44
CA HIS A 42 -4.70 -6.87 -12.84
C HIS A 42 -4.67 -6.76 -11.31
N PRO A 43 -5.73 -7.20 -10.60
CA PRO A 43 -5.81 -7.16 -9.14
C PRO A 43 -4.68 -7.94 -8.44
N GLU A 44 -4.22 -9.04 -9.05
CA GLU A 44 -3.09 -9.83 -8.57
C GLU A 44 -1.79 -9.02 -8.54
N ARG A 45 -1.52 -8.26 -9.60
CA ARG A 45 -0.33 -7.41 -9.68
C ARG A 45 -0.41 -6.23 -8.72
N LEU A 46 -1.60 -5.69 -8.49
CA LEU A 46 -1.81 -4.67 -7.47
C LEU A 46 -1.52 -5.21 -6.07
N ALA A 47 -1.97 -6.42 -5.75
CA ALA A 47 -1.69 -7.06 -4.47
C ALA A 47 -0.19 -7.30 -4.27
N ASP A 48 0.50 -7.84 -5.29
CA ASP A 48 1.94 -8.10 -5.22
C ASP A 48 2.73 -6.79 -5.10
N TYR A 49 2.35 -5.73 -5.83
CA TYR A 49 2.95 -4.40 -5.71
C TYR A 49 2.71 -3.79 -4.32
N ALA A 50 1.47 -3.88 -3.81
CA ALA A 50 1.10 -3.42 -2.47
C ALA A 50 1.94 -4.09 -1.38
N ALA A 51 2.18 -5.39 -1.49
CA ALA A 51 3.04 -6.12 -0.55
C ALA A 51 4.51 -5.71 -0.69
N ALA A 52 5.01 -5.51 -1.91
CA ALA A 52 6.40 -5.11 -2.17
C ALA A 52 6.75 -3.73 -1.60
N VAL A 53 5.78 -2.81 -1.55
CA VAL A 53 5.97 -1.45 -1.04
C VAL A 53 5.57 -1.29 0.43
N ALA A 54 4.87 -2.27 1.00
CA ALA A 54 4.58 -2.31 2.42
C ALA A 54 5.84 -2.73 3.20
N ALA A 55 6.13 -2.04 4.30
CA ALA A 55 7.15 -2.51 5.23
C ALA A 55 6.55 -3.65 6.07
N ALA A 56 6.80 -4.89 5.65
CA ALA A 56 6.29 -6.09 6.30
C ALA A 56 7.42 -7.07 6.61
N THR A 57 7.17 -7.96 7.57
CA THR A 57 8.13 -9.02 7.91
C THR A 57 8.22 -10.08 6.81
N PRO A 58 9.33 -10.85 6.70
CA PRO A 58 9.43 -11.93 5.72
C PRO A 58 8.28 -12.94 5.79
N GLN A 59 7.79 -13.24 6.99
CA GLN A 59 6.66 -14.15 7.18
C GLN A 59 5.36 -13.56 6.62
N GLU A 60 5.08 -12.28 6.90
CA GLU A 60 3.89 -11.60 6.36
C GLU A 60 3.94 -11.48 4.83
N LEU A 61 5.12 -11.22 4.27
CA LEU A 61 5.31 -11.21 2.82
C LEU A 61 5.09 -12.59 2.21
N GLN A 62 5.63 -13.64 2.82
CA GLN A 62 5.42 -15.02 2.37
C GLN A 62 3.94 -15.41 2.43
N ASP A 63 3.22 -15.03 3.49
CA ASP A 63 1.79 -15.29 3.64
C ASP A 63 0.94 -14.64 2.53
N VAL A 64 1.39 -13.52 1.95
CA VAL A 64 0.76 -12.91 0.77
C VAL A 64 1.10 -13.73 -0.48
N MET A 65 2.37 -14.06 -0.69
CA MET A 65 2.85 -14.78 -1.88
C MET A 65 2.23 -16.18 -2.02
N ASP A 66 2.05 -16.89 -0.90
CA ASP A 66 1.44 -18.23 -0.86
C ASP A 66 -0.08 -18.20 -1.09
N CYS A 67 -0.72 -17.03 -0.98
CA CYS A 67 -2.16 -16.89 -1.14
C CYS A 67 -2.55 -16.93 -2.63
N THR A 68 -3.09 -18.05 -3.09
CA THR A 68 -3.52 -18.23 -4.49
C THR A 68 -4.87 -17.58 -4.80
N ASN A 69 -5.71 -17.35 -3.78
CA ASN A 69 -6.97 -16.65 -3.93
C ASN A 69 -6.73 -15.13 -4.03
N ILE A 70 -7.10 -14.52 -5.16
CA ILE A 70 -6.87 -13.09 -5.44
C ILE A 70 -7.54 -12.16 -4.42
N PRO A 71 -8.86 -12.25 -4.13
CA PRO A 71 -9.48 -11.42 -3.11
C PRO A 71 -8.78 -11.51 -1.75
N ASP A 72 -8.42 -12.73 -1.31
CA ASP A 72 -7.76 -12.90 -0.01
C ASP A 72 -6.31 -12.39 -0.04
N ARG A 73 -5.61 -12.50 -1.18
CA ARG A 73 -4.28 -11.90 -1.38
C ARG A 73 -4.33 -10.38 -1.29
N LEU A 74 -5.31 -9.76 -1.95
CA LEU A 74 -5.56 -8.32 -1.86
C LEU A 74 -5.85 -7.89 -0.43
N ASP A 75 -6.70 -8.62 0.31
CA ASP A 75 -6.99 -8.33 1.71
C ASP A 75 -5.72 -8.40 2.58
N LYS A 76 -4.89 -9.44 2.40
CA LYS A 76 -3.62 -9.56 3.11
C LYS A 76 -2.67 -8.41 2.79
N ALA A 77 -2.47 -8.07 1.52
CA ALA A 77 -1.62 -6.97 1.11
C ALA A 77 -2.13 -5.61 1.61
N LEU A 78 -3.45 -5.38 1.54
CA LEU A 78 -4.09 -4.18 2.06
C LEU A 78 -3.90 -4.02 3.57
N ASN A 79 -3.97 -5.12 4.32
CA ASN A 79 -3.70 -5.08 5.76
C ASN A 79 -2.27 -4.65 6.07
N LEU A 80 -1.28 -5.11 5.30
CA LEU A 80 0.11 -4.67 5.44
C LEU A 80 0.28 -3.18 5.10
N LEU A 81 -0.34 -2.72 4.01
CA LEU A 81 -0.33 -1.31 3.64
C LEU A 81 -0.95 -0.41 4.71
N ARG A 82 -2.07 -0.82 5.32
CA ARG A 82 -2.72 -0.04 6.39
C ARG A 82 -1.86 0.06 7.64
N LYS A 83 -1.15 -1.01 8.01
CA LYS A 83 -0.17 -0.97 9.11
C LYS A 83 0.92 0.05 8.80
N GLU A 84 1.45 0.04 7.58
CA GLU A 84 2.50 0.98 7.17
C GLU A 84 2.00 2.43 7.15
N LEU A 85 0.80 2.67 6.64
CA LEU A 85 0.18 4.00 6.66
C LEU A 85 0.08 4.54 8.10
N MET A 86 -0.45 3.73 9.02
CA MET A 86 -0.56 4.08 10.44
C MET A 86 0.81 4.40 11.06
N ASN A 87 1.84 3.60 10.75
CA ASN A 87 3.20 3.83 11.23
C ASN A 87 3.75 5.18 10.74
N LYS A 88 3.53 5.51 9.46
CA LYS A 88 4.00 6.78 8.86
C LYS A 88 3.26 7.99 9.41
N GLU A 89 1.95 7.89 9.63
CA GLU A 89 1.17 8.94 10.26
C GLU A 89 1.63 9.22 11.69
N LEU A 90 1.90 8.15 12.46
CA LEU A 90 2.42 8.27 13.82
C LEU A 90 3.82 8.91 13.83
N GLN A 91 4.73 8.48 12.95
CA GLN A 91 6.07 9.10 12.80
C GLN A 91 5.96 10.61 12.54
N LYS A 92 5.11 11.01 11.59
CA LYS A 92 4.88 12.42 11.26
C LYS A 92 4.23 13.20 12.40
N GLN A 93 3.41 12.57 13.22
CA GLN A 93 2.86 13.22 14.41
C GLN A 93 3.95 13.45 15.46
N ILE A 94 4.79 12.46 15.73
CA ILE A 94 5.90 12.58 16.68
C ILE A 94 6.88 13.68 16.25
N GLU A 95 7.20 13.77 14.95
CA GLU A 95 8.06 14.84 14.41
C GLU A 95 7.47 16.23 14.69
N ARG A 96 6.18 16.43 14.44
CA ARG A 96 5.48 17.70 14.74
C ARG A 96 5.50 18.02 16.24
N ASP A 97 5.20 17.04 17.08
CA ASP A 97 5.18 17.22 18.54
C ASP A 97 6.58 17.61 19.09
N ILE A 98 7.66 17.12 18.45
CA ILE A 98 9.04 17.51 18.78
C ILE A 98 9.32 18.94 18.33
N GLU A 99 8.94 19.31 17.10
CA GLU A 99 9.11 20.67 16.58
C GLU A 99 8.37 21.72 17.43
N GLU A 100 7.13 21.44 17.83
CA GLU A 100 6.33 22.32 18.68
C GLU A 100 6.93 22.52 20.09
N ARG A 101 7.67 21.53 20.61
CA ARG A 101 8.35 21.64 21.91
C ARG A 101 9.69 22.36 21.85
N MET A 102 10.32 22.41 20.68
CA MET A 102 11.60 23.10 20.46
C MET A 102 11.43 24.55 20.00
N ALA A 103 10.24 24.91 19.52
CA ALA A 103 9.81 26.28 19.23
C ALA A 103 9.45 27.05 20.52
#